data_AF-A0A4P9ZU78-F1
#
_entry.id   AF-A0A4P9ZU78-F1
#
_cell.length_a   1.000
_cell.length_b   1.000
_cell.length_c   1.000
_cell.angle_alpha   90.00
_cell.angle_beta   90.00
_cell.angle_gamma   90.00
#
_symmetry.space_group_name_H-M   'P 1'
#
loop_
_entity.id
_entity.type
_entity.pdbx_description
1 polymer ?
#
loop_
_entity_poly.entity_id
_entity_poly.type
_entity_poly.pdbx_seq_one_letter_code
_entity_poly.pdbx_strand_id
1 'polypeptide(L)'
;MTKRQKAKLSDGPKEELLMLPAESKKKVMTKEELALKRSENARRRKFQTMKKIEQDQMDTINRLLKKQASKRSRKDDADQVIEAQTAFPQDIRLVVRPDLSLLAIPMDCIVLSSINLSTRPAPRAVPLCSFKPCTQTKKYTHPNKSFNACSLDHYKMLLAADP
;
A
#
# COMPACT_ATOMS: atom_id res chain seq x y z
N MET A 1 -14.50 12.75 -19.71
CA MET A 1 -15.20 11.51 -20.12
C MET A 1 -14.58 10.98 -21.39
N THR A 2 -14.10 9.73 -21.38
CA THR A 2 -13.53 9.09 -22.57
C THR A 2 -14.64 8.69 -23.57
N LYS A 3 -14.31 8.53 -24.86
CA LYS A 3 -15.28 8.11 -25.89
C LYS A 3 -16.09 6.86 -25.48
N ARG A 4 -15.44 5.92 -24.80
CA ARG A 4 -16.07 4.70 -24.27
C ARG A 4 -17.13 4.96 -23.19
N GLN A 5 -16.92 5.97 -22.35
CA GLN A 5 -17.89 6.35 -21.32
C GLN A 5 -19.09 7.07 -21.93
N LYS A 6 -18.90 7.84 -23.02
CA LYS A 6 -20.01 8.45 -23.77
C LYS A 6 -20.88 7.40 -24.48
N ALA A 7 -20.27 6.37 -25.08
CA ALA A 7 -21.01 5.31 -25.79
C ALA A 7 -21.93 4.47 -24.89
N LYS A 8 -21.64 4.38 -23.58
CA LYS A 8 -22.50 3.69 -22.61
C LYS A 8 -23.72 4.52 -22.17
N LEU A 9 -23.69 5.83 -22.39
CA LEU A 9 -24.73 6.76 -21.96
C LEU A 9 -25.67 7.14 -23.10
N SER A 10 -25.27 6.93 -24.35
CA SER A 10 -26.11 7.16 -25.52
C SER A 10 -26.84 5.86 -25.91
N ASP A 11 -28.13 5.75 -25.59
CA ASP A 11 -29.06 4.74 -26.14
C ASP A 11 -29.47 5.13 -27.58
N GLY A 12 -28.48 5.39 -28.45
CA GLY A 12 -28.73 5.53 -29.89
C GLY A 12 -29.13 4.19 -30.51
N PRO A 13 -29.81 4.17 -31.66
CA PRO A 13 -30.13 2.92 -32.35
C PRO A 13 -28.84 2.11 -32.50
N LYS A 14 -28.89 0.84 -32.07
CA LYS A 14 -27.77 -0.10 -32.21
C LYS A 14 -27.50 -0.26 -33.71
N GLU A 15 -26.64 0.58 -34.26
CA GLU A 15 -25.99 0.30 -35.54
C GLU A 15 -25.46 -1.12 -35.44
N GLU A 16 -25.81 -1.96 -36.41
CA GLU A 16 -25.37 -3.35 -36.48
C GLU A 16 -23.85 -3.34 -36.58
N LEU A 17 -23.17 -3.44 -35.43
CA LEU A 17 -21.72 -3.39 -35.34
C LEU A 17 -21.18 -4.64 -36.03
N LEU A 18 -20.76 -4.46 -37.28
CA LEU A 18 -20.04 -5.48 -38.03
C LEU A 18 -18.87 -5.97 -37.18
N MET A 19 -18.88 -7.26 -36.89
CA MET A 19 -17.83 -7.91 -36.13
C MET A 19 -16.52 -7.77 -36.91
N LEU A 20 -15.53 -7.06 -36.33
CA LEU A 20 -14.20 -7.02 -36.92
C LEU A 20 -13.65 -8.45 -36.97
N PRO A 21 -13.01 -8.88 -38.07
CA PRO A 21 -12.38 -10.19 -38.14
C PRO A 21 -11.44 -10.38 -36.94
N ALA A 22 -11.76 -11.33 -36.06
CA ALA A 22 -11.02 -11.61 -34.82
C ALA A 22 -9.61 -12.19 -35.08
N GLU A 23 -9.31 -12.54 -36.33
CA GLU A 23 -8.05 -13.14 -36.75
C GLU A 23 -7.00 -12.07 -37.03
N SER A 24 -6.50 -11.43 -35.97
CA SER A 24 -5.21 -10.77 -36.07
C SER A 24 -4.15 -11.83 -36.35
N LYS A 25 -3.83 -12.05 -37.63
CA LYS A 25 -2.72 -12.90 -38.07
C LYS A 25 -1.43 -12.34 -37.49
N LYS A 26 -1.03 -12.86 -36.33
CA LYS A 26 0.26 -12.53 -35.72
C LYS A 26 1.31 -12.97 -36.73
N LYS A 27 2.01 -12.01 -37.33
CA LYS A 27 3.13 -12.28 -38.24
C LYS A 27 4.07 -13.25 -37.54
N VAL A 28 4.27 -14.43 -38.12
CA VAL A 28 5.21 -15.44 -37.61
C VAL A 28 6.60 -14.89 -37.90
N MET A 29 7.14 -14.15 -36.93
CA MET A 29 8.50 -13.62 -37.00
C MET A 29 9.49 -14.76 -36.74
N THR A 30 10.66 -14.70 -37.37
CA THR A 30 11.72 -15.68 -37.13
C THR A 30 12.23 -15.58 -35.68
N LYS A 31 12.85 -16.66 -35.17
CA LYS A 31 13.35 -16.69 -33.78
C LYS A 31 14.38 -15.58 -33.51
N GLU A 32 15.15 -15.19 -34.53
CA GLU A 32 16.17 -14.14 -34.46
C GLU A 32 15.55 -12.73 -34.43
N GLU A 33 14.54 -12.47 -35.25
CA GLU A 33 13.80 -11.20 -35.22
C GLU A 33 13.09 -10.96 -33.88
N LEU A 34 12.58 -12.02 -33.26
CA LEU A 34 12.00 -11.95 -31.92
C LEU A 34 13.05 -11.60 -30.86
N ALA A 35 14.28 -12.12 -30.99
CA ALA A 35 15.38 -11.79 -30.08
C ALA A 35 15.80 -10.32 -30.22
N LEU A 36 15.94 -9.82 -31.45
CA LEU A 36 16.25 -8.42 -31.74
C LEU A 36 15.16 -7.46 -31.21
N LYS A 37 13.89 -7.81 -31.41
CA LYS A 37 12.76 -7.00 -30.90
C LYS A 37 12.72 -6.97 -29.37
N ARG A 38 13.10 -8.06 -28.70
CA ARG A 38 13.21 -8.12 -27.23
C ARG A 38 14.36 -7.27 -26.72
N SER A 39 15.53 -7.33 -27.35
CA SER A 39 16.69 -6.53 -26.95
C SER A 39 16.44 -5.02 -27.16
N GLU A 40 15.81 -4.65 -28.28
CA GLU A 40 15.40 -3.27 -28.55
C GLU A 40 14.37 -2.76 -27.53
N ASN A 41 13.34 -3.56 -27.23
CA ASN A 41 12.36 -3.20 -26.21
C ASN A 41 12.99 -3.08 -24.81
N ALA A 42 13.94 -3.93 -24.47
CA ALA A 42 14.67 -3.83 -23.21
C ALA A 42 15.46 -2.53 -23.15
N ARG A 43 16.14 -2.13 -24.24
CA ARG A 43 16.85 -0.85 -24.34
C ARG A 43 15.90 0.33 -24.20
N ARG A 44 14.75 0.31 -24.90
CA ARG A 44 13.72 1.36 -24.81
C ARG A 44 13.15 1.49 -23.40
N ARG A 45 12.86 0.36 -22.73
CA ARG A 45 12.39 0.33 -21.34
C ARG A 45 13.42 0.96 -20.40
N LYS A 46 14.69 0.58 -20.50
CA LYS A 46 15.78 1.17 -19.70
C LYS A 46 15.90 2.68 -19.91
N PHE A 47 15.82 3.16 -21.15
CA PHE A 47 15.85 4.60 -21.44
C PHE A 47 14.65 5.33 -20.82
N GLN A 48 13.44 4.78 -20.95
CA GLN A 48 12.24 5.37 -20.36
C GLN A 48 12.29 5.40 -18.84
N THR A 49 12.83 4.37 -18.19
CA THR A 49 12.98 4.36 -16.72
C THR A 49 13.97 5.42 -16.27
N MET A 50 15.13 5.53 -16.94
CA MET A 50 16.11 6.58 -16.61
C MET A 50 15.52 7.98 -16.78
N LYS A 51 14.82 8.23 -17.89
CA LYS A 51 14.16 9.52 -18.13
C LYS A 51 13.13 9.86 -17.06
N LYS A 52 12.33 8.89 -16.61
CA LYS A 52 11.36 9.12 -15.52
C LYS A 52 12.06 9.43 -14.20
N ILE A 53 13.11 8.69 -13.86
CA ILE A 53 13.88 8.93 -12.63
C ILE A 53 14.49 10.33 -12.63
N GLU A 54 15.09 10.77 -13.74
CA GLU A 54 15.62 12.13 -13.87
C GLU A 54 14.52 13.19 -13.72
N GLN A 55 13.37 12.98 -14.36
CA GLN A 55 12.21 13.88 -14.22
C GLN A 55 11.72 13.95 -12.77
N ASP A 56 11.52 12.81 -12.11
CA ASP A 56 11.07 12.72 -10.73
C ASP A 56 12.07 13.39 -9.76
N GLN A 57 13.38 13.24 -10.02
CA GLN A 57 14.43 13.92 -9.28
C GLN A 57 14.34 15.44 -9.46
N MET A 58 14.22 15.92 -10.70
CA MET A 58 14.09 17.36 -10.97
C MET A 58 12.79 17.94 -10.39
N ASP A 59 11.68 17.21 -10.45
CA ASP A 59 10.40 17.63 -9.88
C ASP A 59 10.47 17.68 -8.35
N THR A 60 11.16 16.73 -7.72
CA THR A 60 11.42 16.74 -6.27
C THR A 60 12.30 17.93 -5.89
N ILE A 61 13.39 18.17 -6.63
CA ILE A 61 14.26 19.34 -6.42
C ILE A 61 13.44 20.62 -6.57
N ASN A 62 12.65 20.75 -7.63
CA ASN A 62 11.81 21.92 -7.87
C ASN A 62 10.76 22.10 -6.78
N ARG A 63 10.20 21.02 -6.24
CA ARG A 63 9.23 21.06 -5.13
C ARG A 63 9.87 21.54 -3.82
N LEU A 64 11.15 21.23 -3.59
CA LEU A 64 11.91 21.66 -2.41
C LEU A 64 12.45 23.09 -2.57
N LEU A 65 13.00 23.43 -3.73
CA LEU A 65 13.57 24.75 -4.02
C LEU A 65 12.48 25.81 -4.20
N LYS A 66 11.42 25.51 -4.95
CA LYS A 66 10.26 26.39 -5.03
C LYS A 66 9.36 26.08 -3.84
N LYS A 67 9.56 26.82 -2.73
CA LYS A 67 8.59 26.93 -1.63
C LYS A 67 7.20 26.97 -2.26
N GLN A 68 6.38 25.95 -2.01
CA GLN A 68 4.98 25.98 -2.40
C GLN A 68 4.39 27.23 -1.75
N ALA A 69 4.11 28.27 -2.54
CA ALA A 69 3.36 29.42 -2.06
C ALA A 69 2.12 28.83 -1.39
N SER A 70 1.99 29.06 -0.08
CA SER A 70 0.87 28.52 0.67
C SER A 70 -0.38 28.97 -0.08
N LYS A 71 -1.19 28.00 -0.52
CA LYS A 71 -2.46 28.29 -1.21
C LYS A 71 -3.49 28.76 -0.18
N ARG A 72 -3.10 29.70 0.69
CA ARG A 72 -3.98 30.41 1.61
C ARG A 72 -4.16 31.81 1.06
N SER A 73 -5.29 31.93 0.36
CA SER A 73 -6.14 33.11 0.34
C SER A 73 -5.52 34.41 -0.17
N ARG A 74 -5.83 34.71 -1.43
CA ARG A 74 -6.01 36.09 -1.89
C ARG A 74 -7.07 36.75 -1.01
N LYS A 75 -6.67 37.51 0.00
CA LYS A 75 -7.42 38.68 0.47
C LYS A 75 -6.52 39.52 1.37
N ASP A 76 -6.27 40.72 0.88
CA ASP A 76 -5.78 41.92 1.55
C ASP A 76 -4.27 42.00 1.84
N ASP A 77 -3.62 42.78 0.96
CA ASP A 77 -2.46 43.60 1.27
C ASP A 77 -2.71 44.41 2.55
N ALA A 78 -1.90 44.20 3.58
CA ALA A 78 -1.42 45.27 4.47
C ALA A 78 -0.39 44.67 5.44
N ASP A 79 0.82 45.20 5.31
CA ASP A 79 1.64 45.63 6.42
C ASP A 79 2.42 44.62 7.27
N GLN A 80 3.67 45.04 7.44
CA GLN A 80 4.59 44.81 8.55
C GLN A 80 5.45 43.55 8.48
N VAL A 81 6.65 43.82 7.96
CA VAL A 81 7.92 43.59 8.68
C VAL A 81 7.66 43.57 10.19
N ILE A 82 7.51 42.37 10.74
CA ILE A 82 7.69 42.11 12.16
C ILE A 82 8.90 41.20 12.25
N GLU A 83 10.07 41.84 12.37
CA GLU A 83 11.21 41.27 13.07
C GLU A 83 10.80 41.08 14.54
N ALA A 84 10.03 40.03 14.80
CA ALA A 84 9.93 39.47 16.14
C ALA A 84 11.01 38.40 16.23
N GLN A 85 12.07 38.75 16.95
CA GLN A 85 12.86 37.78 17.68
C GLN A 85 11.93 37.01 18.63
N THR A 86 11.23 36.01 18.13
CA THR A 86 10.75 34.93 18.99
C THR A 86 11.96 34.03 19.19
N ALA A 87 12.60 34.15 20.36
CA ALA A 87 13.39 33.07 20.89
C ALA A 87 12.56 31.78 20.73
N PHE A 88 12.97 30.90 19.81
CA PHE A 88 12.44 29.54 19.73
C PHE A 88 13.37 28.67 20.56
N PRO A 89 13.04 28.31 21.82
CA PRO A 89 13.80 27.28 22.52
C PRO A 89 13.29 25.92 22.03
N GLN A 90 13.52 25.58 20.76
CA GLN A 90 13.08 24.30 20.18
C GLN A 90 14.12 23.65 19.24
N ASP A 91 15.41 23.93 19.44
CA ASP A 91 16.45 23.23 18.70
C ASP A 91 16.65 21.81 19.26
N ILE A 92 16.30 20.82 18.44
CA ILE A 92 16.67 19.43 18.68
C ILE A 92 18.20 19.36 18.64
N ARG A 93 18.83 18.89 19.73
CA ARG A 93 20.30 18.79 19.81
C ARG A 93 20.76 17.34 19.78
N LEU A 94 21.63 17.02 18.82
CA LEU A 94 22.32 15.73 18.73
C LEU A 94 23.78 15.91 19.16
N VAL A 95 24.22 15.12 20.12
CA VAL A 95 25.62 15.05 20.57
C VAL A 95 26.10 13.63 20.35
N VAL A 96 27.07 13.44 19.46
CA VAL A 96 27.67 12.13 19.18
C VAL A 96 29.02 12.02 19.88
N ARG A 97 29.17 11.02 20.74
CA ARG A 97 30.45 10.61 21.35
C ARG A 97 30.77 9.19 20.86
N PRO A 98 32.05 8.77 20.87
CA PRO A 98 32.44 7.41 20.47
C PRO A 98 31.71 6.31 21.25
N ASP A 99 31.38 6.56 22.53
CA ASP A 99 30.72 5.57 23.38
C ASP A 99 29.19 5.65 23.31
N LEU A 100 28.63 6.83 23.00
CA LEU A 100 27.20 7.07 23.02
C LEU A 100 26.81 8.32 22.24
N SER A 101 25.68 8.24 21.54
CA SER A 101 24.99 9.40 20.96
C SER A 101 23.76 9.78 21.79
N LEU A 102 23.62 11.06 22.13
CA LEU A 102 22.49 11.61 22.88
C LEU A 102 21.70 12.58 22.01
N LEU A 103 20.38 12.41 21.97
CA LEU A 103 19.44 13.27 21.26
C LEU A 103 18.51 13.95 22.28
N ALA A 104 18.65 15.26 22.45
CA ALA A 104 17.78 16.06 23.29
C ALA A 104 16.64 16.64 22.46
N ILE A 105 15.42 16.17 22.73
CA ILE A 105 14.18 16.63 22.10
C ILE A 105 13.34 17.35 23.15
N PRO A 106 13.00 18.63 22.95
CA PRO A 106 12.05 19.35 23.80
C PRO A 106 10.69 18.63 23.85
N MET A 107 10.04 18.59 25.01
CA MET A 107 8.78 17.86 25.19
C MET A 107 7.68 18.35 24.23
N ASP A 108 7.69 19.63 23.89
CA ASP A 108 6.74 20.25 22.95
C ASP A 108 6.85 19.66 21.53
N CYS A 109 8.00 19.09 21.17
CA CYS A 109 8.23 18.45 19.88
C CYS A 109 7.83 16.96 19.86
N ILE A 110 7.57 16.36 21.03
CA ILE A 110 7.19 14.95 21.13
C ILE A 110 5.68 14.83 20.90
N VAL A 111 5.31 14.65 19.64
CA VAL A 111 3.92 14.35 19.29
C VAL A 111 3.62 12.89 19.65
N LEU A 112 2.99 12.66 20.79
CA LEU A 112 2.62 11.32 21.30
C LEU A 112 1.82 10.49 20.29
N SER A 113 1.08 11.11 19.37
CA SER A 113 0.32 10.42 18.32
C SER A 113 1.19 9.67 17.32
N SER A 114 2.48 9.99 17.23
CA SER A 114 3.45 9.30 16.36
C SER A 114 4.00 8.02 17.00
N ILE A 115 3.80 7.86 18.31
CA ILE A 115 4.17 6.65 19.04
C ILE A 115 3.06 5.63 18.78
N ASN A 116 3.29 4.72 17.83
CA ASN A 116 2.48 3.52 17.68
C ASN A 116 2.76 2.61 18.89
N LEU A 117 2.14 2.94 20.02
CA LEU A 117 2.01 2.01 21.13
C LEU A 117 1.14 0.87 20.59
N SER A 118 1.80 -0.23 20.24
CA SER A 118 1.15 -1.42 19.70
C SER A 118 0.18 -1.93 20.77
N THR A 119 -1.06 -1.48 20.71
CA THR A 119 -2.20 -2.09 21.40
C THR A 119 -2.47 -3.42 20.74
N ARG A 120 -1.55 -4.38 20.95
CA ARG A 120 -1.78 -5.76 20.53
C ARG A 120 -3.05 -6.20 21.24
N PRO A 121 -4.11 -6.56 20.49
CA PRO A 121 -5.30 -7.12 21.12
C PRO A 121 -4.87 -8.36 21.90
N ALA A 122 -5.45 -8.55 23.10
CA ALA A 122 -5.18 -9.71 23.92
C ALA A 122 -5.33 -11.01 23.08
N PRO A 123 -4.45 -12.01 23.27
CA PRO A 123 -4.53 -13.24 22.51
C PRO A 123 -5.89 -13.90 22.73
N ARG A 124 -6.51 -14.36 21.63
CA ARG A 124 -7.79 -15.09 21.71
C ARG A 124 -7.60 -16.38 22.50
N ALA A 125 -8.54 -16.68 23.40
CA ALA A 125 -8.55 -17.94 24.14
C ALA A 125 -8.57 -19.16 23.19
N VAL A 126 -7.77 -20.17 23.49
CA VAL A 126 -7.71 -21.41 22.71
C VAL A 126 -8.95 -22.25 23.02
N PRO A 127 -9.78 -22.62 22.03
CA PRO A 127 -10.98 -23.41 22.29
C PRO A 127 -10.64 -24.86 22.66
N LEU A 128 -11.52 -25.45 23.47
CA LEU A 128 -11.43 -26.80 23.98
C LEU A 128 -12.08 -27.81 23.03
N CYS A 129 -11.80 -29.10 23.26
CA CYS A 129 -12.47 -30.19 22.57
C CYS A 129 -13.99 -30.18 22.84
N SER A 130 -14.79 -30.44 21.80
CA SER A 130 -16.26 -30.50 21.87
C SER A 130 -16.80 -31.79 22.51
N PHE A 131 -15.95 -32.82 22.67
CA PHE A 131 -16.33 -34.08 23.30
C PHE A 131 -16.32 -33.94 24.83
N LYS A 132 -17.47 -34.12 25.49
CA LYS A 132 -17.58 -34.12 26.97
C LYS A 132 -17.30 -35.55 27.46
N PRO A 133 -16.18 -35.87 28.16
CA PRO A 133 -15.59 -35.11 29.27
C PRO A 133 -14.17 -34.52 29.00
N CYS A 134 -13.80 -34.27 27.75
CA CYS A 134 -12.44 -33.84 27.41
C CYS A 134 -12.18 -32.35 27.68
N THR A 135 -11.11 -32.06 28.43
CA THR A 135 -10.64 -30.69 28.76
C THR A 135 -9.38 -30.29 27.98
N GLN A 136 -9.00 -31.08 26.97
CA GLN A 136 -7.82 -30.79 26.16
C GLN A 136 -8.11 -29.66 25.15
N THR A 137 -7.08 -28.87 24.86
CA THR A 137 -7.11 -27.85 23.81
C THR A 137 -7.32 -28.49 22.44
N LYS A 138 -7.95 -27.75 21.52
CA LYS A 138 -8.17 -28.26 20.16
C LYS A 138 -6.85 -28.50 19.43
N LYS A 139 -6.81 -29.60 18.67
CA LYS A 139 -5.75 -29.91 17.70
C LYS A 139 -6.29 -30.01 16.28
N TYR A 140 -7.52 -30.49 16.13
CA TYR A 140 -8.20 -30.69 14.86
C TYR A 140 -9.54 -29.95 14.87
N THR A 141 -9.92 -29.42 13.71
CA THR A 141 -11.22 -28.77 13.47
C THR A 141 -11.78 -29.35 12.18
N HIS A 142 -13.06 -29.74 12.19
CA HIS A 142 -13.70 -30.23 10.98
C HIS A 142 -14.03 -29.04 10.05
N PRO A 143 -13.81 -29.12 8.73
CA PRO A 143 -14.01 -27.98 7.82
C PRO A 143 -15.48 -27.55 7.71
N ASN A 144 -16.41 -28.52 7.70
CA ASN A 144 -17.84 -28.27 7.48
C ASN A 144 -18.69 -28.31 8.76
N LYS A 145 -18.14 -28.84 9.85
CA LYS A 145 -18.85 -29.04 11.12
C LYS A 145 -18.07 -28.28 12.18
N SER A 146 -18.72 -27.47 12.99
CA SER A 146 -18.03 -26.56 13.91
C SER A 146 -17.49 -27.22 15.19
N PHE A 147 -17.21 -28.54 15.16
CA PHE A 147 -16.66 -29.24 16.31
C PHE A 147 -15.13 -29.27 16.30
N ASN A 148 -14.56 -29.23 17.50
CA ASN A 148 -13.12 -29.25 17.75
C ASN A 148 -12.73 -30.56 18.44
N ALA A 149 -11.65 -31.19 18.00
CA ALA A 149 -11.14 -32.43 18.58
C ALA A 149 -9.69 -32.28 19.02
N CYS A 150 -9.31 -32.96 20.11
CA CYS A 150 -7.92 -33.03 20.58
C CYS A 150 -7.15 -34.21 19.95
N SER A 151 -7.81 -35.35 19.74
CA SER A 151 -7.27 -36.58 19.16
C SER A 151 -8.08 -37.04 17.95
N LEU A 152 -7.51 -37.93 17.14
CA LEU A 152 -8.22 -38.55 16.01
C LEU A 152 -9.40 -39.41 16.47
N ASP A 153 -9.33 -40.01 17.66
CA ASP A 153 -10.41 -40.85 18.18
C ASP A 153 -11.63 -40.00 18.56
N HIS A 154 -11.44 -38.87 19.26
CA HIS A 154 -12.53 -37.93 19.52
C HIS A 154 -13.09 -37.33 18.23
N TYR A 155 -12.25 -37.09 17.22
CA TYR A 155 -12.71 -36.63 15.90
C TYR A 155 -13.64 -37.66 15.23
N LYS A 156 -13.28 -38.95 15.27
CA LYS A 156 -14.09 -40.04 14.71
C LYS A 156 -15.39 -40.24 15.51
N MET A 157 -15.33 -40.19 16.82
CA MET A 157 -16.51 -40.31 17.69
C MET A 157 -17.48 -39.15 17.46
N LEU A 158 -16.99 -37.91 17.34
CA LEU A 158 -17.82 -36.76 17.01
C LEU A 158 -18.41 -36.84 15.60
N LEU A 159 -17.65 -37.39 14.63
CA LEU A 159 -18.15 -37.60 13.27
C LEU A 159 -19.26 -38.67 13.22
N ALA A 160 -19.16 -39.71 14.04
CA ALA A 160 -20.13 -40.81 14.10
C ALA A 160 -21.35 -40.53 14.99
N ALA A 161 -21.25 -39.58 15.92
CA ALA A 161 -22.33 -39.19 16.83
C ALA A 161 -23.37 -38.26 16.18
N ASP A 162 -23.03 -37.65 15.05
CA ASP A 162 -23.96 -36.85 14.26
C ASP A 162 -24.65 -37.75 13.21
N PRO A 163 -25.98 -37.95 13.26
CA PRO A 163 -26.72 -38.58 12.16
C PRO A 163 -26.69 -37.74 10.88
#